data_AF-A0ABD1IHE5-F1
#
_entry.id   AF-A0ABD1IHE5-F1
#
_cell.length_a   1.000
_cell.length_b   1.000
_cell.length_c   1.000
_cell.angle_alpha   90.00
_cell.angle_beta   90.00
_cell.angle_gamma   90.00
#
_symmetry.space_group_name_H-M   'P 1'
#
loop_
_entity.id
_entity.type
_entity.pdbx_description
1 polymer ?
#
loop_
_entity_poly.entity_id
_entity_poly.type
_entity_poly.pdbx_seq_one_letter_code
_entity_poly.pdbx_strand_id
1 'polypeptide(L)'
;MDSEDNSVVTEHEAIDEDDGFCSISDSDRQYIETVLQTETSLRSEADTNSVLADMWWFESERKDSIKWILRKRVEFEYSEHTAYLSALYLDRFLTRFQIHDAKQRVVLRILSIACLSLAAKTEEIEAMPLGEYVGEEKYLFHLNSIKKVELIFLETLEWRMRIATPFTFVTYFAAKFSVECRDPQDLIRKANHLVLSMMEDTDVAKHRPSVVAAAAVLAAHDKHLSREALGSKMDGIPFWGGVEKESTVSCYSRMQGILELGTPESVVSHNVATAVDDSASTSRGTKRRLQFD
;
A
#
# COMPACT_ATOMS: atom_id res chain seq x y z
N MET A 1 -32.87 -15.91 -62.93
CA MET A 1 -32.40 -14.57 -63.32
C MET A 1 -33.59 -13.65 -63.24
N ASP A 2 -33.82 -12.81 -62.25
CA ASP A 2 -33.11 -12.40 -61.03
C ASP A 2 -34.22 -11.74 -60.17
N SER A 3 -34.47 -12.28 -58.98
CA SER A 3 -34.14 -11.69 -57.66
C SER A 3 -35.11 -10.61 -57.19
N GLU A 4 -35.95 -10.99 -56.22
CA GLU A 4 -36.83 -10.18 -55.40
C GLU A 4 -36.02 -9.22 -54.50
N ASP A 5 -36.45 -7.96 -54.45
CA ASP A 5 -35.98 -6.95 -53.50
C ASP A 5 -36.44 -7.35 -52.08
N ASN A 6 -35.50 -7.73 -51.23
CA ASN A 6 -35.73 -7.91 -49.80
C ASN A 6 -34.99 -6.79 -49.06
N SER A 7 -35.72 -5.73 -48.71
CA SER A 7 -35.21 -4.63 -47.88
C SER A 7 -35.01 -5.12 -46.45
N VAL A 8 -33.80 -5.59 -46.13
CA VAL A 8 -33.37 -5.82 -44.76
C VAL A 8 -32.82 -4.51 -44.21
N VAL A 9 -33.56 -3.93 -43.27
CA VAL A 9 -33.10 -2.84 -42.41
C VAL A 9 -31.92 -3.37 -41.60
N THR A 10 -30.71 -2.90 -41.93
CA THR A 10 -29.54 -3.08 -41.07
C THR A 10 -29.67 -2.11 -39.89
N GLU A 11 -30.11 -2.63 -38.75
CA GLU A 11 -29.84 -2.01 -37.45
C GLU A 11 -28.32 -1.91 -37.28
N HIS A 12 -27.82 -0.69 -37.30
CA HIS A 12 -26.49 -0.37 -36.80
C HIS A 12 -26.53 -0.52 -35.28
N GLU A 13 -26.16 -1.69 -34.76
CA GLU A 13 -25.73 -1.81 -33.38
C GLU A 13 -24.45 -0.97 -33.21
N ALA A 14 -24.63 0.19 -32.58
CA ALA A 14 -23.53 0.96 -32.04
C ALA A 14 -22.87 0.10 -30.95
N ILE A 15 -21.67 -0.38 -31.24
CA ILE A 15 -20.77 -0.90 -30.21
C ILE A 15 -20.42 0.31 -29.35
N ASP A 16 -21.01 0.41 -28.16
CA ASP A 16 -20.51 1.28 -27.10
C ASP A 16 -19.06 0.84 -26.84
N GLU A 17 -18.11 1.63 -27.33
CA GLU A 17 -16.76 1.62 -26.80
C GLU A 17 -16.87 2.08 -25.35
N ASP A 18 -16.88 1.12 -24.43
CA ASP A 18 -16.71 1.33 -23.00
C ASP A 18 -15.36 2.06 -22.81
N ASP A 19 -15.43 3.39 -22.77
CA ASP A 19 -14.30 4.28 -22.58
C ASP A 19 -13.80 4.02 -21.16
N GLY A 20 -12.79 3.15 -21.06
CA GLY A 20 -12.26 2.50 -19.85
C GLY A 20 -11.59 3.44 -18.85
N PHE A 21 -12.22 4.57 -18.55
CA PHE A 21 -11.84 5.46 -17.48
C PHE A 21 -12.68 5.13 -16.25
N CYS A 22 -12.00 4.80 -15.14
CA CYS A 22 -12.65 4.73 -13.84
C CYS A 22 -13.04 6.16 -13.44
N SER A 23 -14.24 6.60 -13.85
CA SER A 23 -14.77 7.90 -13.45
C SER A 23 -15.01 7.87 -11.95
N ILE A 24 -14.16 8.57 -11.21
CA ILE A 24 -14.37 8.80 -9.78
C ILE A 24 -15.70 9.54 -9.67
N SER A 25 -16.65 9.02 -8.89
CA SER A 25 -17.92 9.69 -8.69
C SER A 25 -17.70 11.08 -8.06
N ASP A 26 -18.56 12.04 -8.38
CA ASP A 26 -18.45 13.39 -7.79
C ASP A 26 -18.50 13.35 -6.24
N SER A 27 -19.24 12.37 -5.69
CA SER A 27 -19.29 12.10 -4.25
C SER A 27 -17.93 11.66 -3.70
N ASP A 28 -17.28 10.69 -4.35
CA ASP A 28 -15.95 10.20 -3.92
C ASP A 28 -14.91 11.29 -4.04
N ARG A 29 -14.99 12.11 -5.10
CA ARG A 29 -14.13 13.27 -5.28
C ARG A 29 -14.28 14.27 -4.13
N GLN A 30 -15.51 14.63 -3.78
CA GLN A 30 -15.79 15.57 -2.70
C GLN A 30 -15.32 15.02 -1.35
N TYR A 31 -15.50 13.71 -1.11
CA TYR A 31 -14.98 13.04 0.07
C TYR A 31 -13.45 13.14 0.13
N ILE A 32 -12.74 12.76 -0.93
CA ILE A 32 -11.26 12.81 -0.97
C ILE A 32 -10.76 14.24 -0.77
N GLU A 33 -11.41 15.25 -1.37
CA GLU A 33 -11.06 16.65 -1.16
C GLU A 33 -11.28 17.11 0.29
N THR A 34 -12.29 16.58 0.97
CA THR A 34 -12.52 16.83 2.41
C THR A 34 -11.41 16.18 3.26
N VAL A 35 -11.01 14.95 2.92
CA VAL A 35 -9.88 14.28 3.60
C VAL A 35 -8.58 15.04 3.38
N LEU A 36 -8.33 15.53 2.15
CA LEU A 36 -7.18 16.36 1.79
C LEU A 36 -7.14 17.67 2.61
N GLN A 37 -8.28 18.35 2.73
CA GLN A 37 -8.40 19.55 3.56
C GLN A 37 -8.15 19.25 5.04
N THR A 38 -8.67 18.15 5.55
CA THR A 38 -8.51 17.74 6.95
C THR A 38 -7.04 17.44 7.26
N GLU A 39 -6.37 16.67 6.39
CA GLU A 39 -4.93 16.40 6.47
C GLU A 39 -4.11 17.69 6.41
N THR A 40 -4.54 18.64 5.57
CA THR A 40 -3.89 19.95 5.44
C THR A 40 -4.10 20.83 6.67
N SER A 41 -5.28 20.77 7.30
CA SER A 41 -5.66 21.59 8.46
C SER A 41 -5.06 21.09 9.77
N LEU A 42 -4.86 19.77 9.91
CA LEU A 42 -4.17 19.16 11.06
C LEU A 42 -2.66 19.47 11.13
N ARG A 43 -2.17 20.35 10.25
CA ARG A 43 -0.82 20.96 10.25
C ARG A 43 -0.37 21.47 11.62
N SER A 44 -1.31 21.82 12.51
CA SER A 44 -1.01 22.41 13.82
C SER A 44 -0.99 21.43 14.99
N GLU A 45 -1.55 20.21 14.87
CA GLU A 45 -1.49 19.19 15.93
C GLU A 45 -0.38 18.14 15.65
N ALA A 46 0.12 18.11 14.42
CA ALA A 46 1.08 17.13 13.91
C ALA A 46 2.56 17.56 14.04
N ASP A 47 2.94 18.19 15.16
CA ASP A 47 4.35 18.25 15.59
C ASP A 47 4.91 16.82 15.86
N THR A 48 4.08 15.78 15.80
CA THR A 48 4.50 14.37 15.84
C THR A 48 5.41 13.96 14.67
N ASN A 49 5.28 14.59 13.49
CA ASN A 49 6.19 14.29 12.36
C ASN A 49 7.55 15.00 12.51
N SER A 50 7.60 16.11 13.26
CA SER A 50 8.85 16.73 13.70
C SER A 50 9.60 15.83 14.69
N VAL A 51 8.87 15.11 15.56
CA VAL A 51 9.49 14.14 16.50
C VAL A 51 10.17 12.97 15.76
N LEU A 52 9.63 12.52 14.62
CA LEU A 52 10.31 11.54 13.76
C LEU A 52 11.59 12.09 13.12
N ALA A 53 11.65 13.40 12.85
CA ALA A 53 12.83 14.04 12.26
C ALA A 53 14.02 14.07 13.23
N ASP A 54 13.78 14.19 14.54
CA ASP A 54 14.82 14.16 15.58
C ASP A 54 15.18 12.72 16.04
N MET A 55 14.43 11.70 15.59
CA MET A 55 14.59 10.29 15.95
C MET A 55 15.51 9.49 15.00
N TRP A 56 16.60 10.10 14.55
CA TRP A 56 17.60 9.47 13.66
C TRP A 56 18.20 8.15 14.20
N TRP A 57 18.10 7.91 15.52
CA TRP A 57 18.70 6.77 16.22
C TRP A 57 17.98 5.41 16.02
N PHE A 58 16.97 5.34 15.15
CA PHE A 58 16.17 4.12 14.87
C PHE A 58 16.01 3.77 13.39
N GLU A 59 16.64 4.49 12.47
CA GLU A 59 16.40 4.29 11.04
C GLU A 59 16.66 2.84 10.59
N SER A 60 17.71 2.20 11.09
CA SER A 60 18.00 0.78 10.84
C SER A 60 16.93 -0.16 11.38
N GLU A 61 16.49 0.06 12.61
CA GLU A 61 15.55 -0.81 13.30
C GLU A 61 14.12 -0.67 12.75
N ARG A 62 13.72 0.57 12.39
CA ARG A 62 12.49 0.83 11.65
C ARG A 62 12.54 0.09 10.33
N LYS A 63 13.62 0.24 9.56
CA LYS A 63 13.79 -0.42 8.27
C LYS A 63 13.70 -1.96 8.39
N ASP A 64 14.35 -2.55 9.41
CA ASP A 64 14.25 -3.98 9.70
C ASP A 64 12.80 -4.42 10.00
N SER A 65 12.05 -3.58 10.74
CA SER A 65 10.63 -3.81 11.07
C SER A 65 9.73 -3.73 9.82
N ILE A 66 9.93 -2.72 8.98
CA ILE A 66 9.20 -2.55 7.72
C ILE A 66 9.48 -3.71 6.77
N LYS A 67 10.73 -4.14 6.61
CA LYS A 67 11.09 -5.33 5.82
C LYS A 67 10.42 -6.60 6.32
N TRP A 68 10.30 -6.75 7.64
CA TRP A 68 9.57 -7.88 8.20
C TRP A 68 8.07 -7.80 7.88
N ILE A 69 7.45 -6.62 8.03
CA ILE A 69 6.05 -6.38 7.69
C ILE A 69 5.78 -6.71 6.20
N LEU A 70 6.60 -6.18 5.29
CA LEU A 70 6.45 -6.40 3.85
C LEU A 70 6.56 -7.89 3.48
N ARG A 71 7.54 -8.60 4.05
CA ARG A 71 7.67 -10.06 3.84
C ARG A 71 6.46 -10.82 4.37
N LYS A 72 5.99 -10.52 5.58
CA LYS A 72 4.82 -11.19 6.16
C LYS A 72 3.53 -10.87 5.43
N ARG A 73 3.38 -9.66 4.90
CA ARG A 73 2.26 -9.30 4.02
C ARG A 73 2.22 -10.18 2.78
N VAL A 74 3.37 -10.49 2.17
CA VAL A 74 3.42 -11.41 1.01
C VAL A 74 3.06 -12.83 1.45
N GLU A 75 3.61 -13.30 2.57
CA GLU A 75 3.32 -14.64 3.12
C GLU A 75 1.83 -14.86 3.45
N PHE A 76 1.13 -13.83 3.94
CA PHE A 76 -0.29 -13.87 4.28
C PHE A 76 -1.21 -13.34 3.19
N GLU A 77 -0.67 -12.99 2.01
CA GLU A 77 -1.41 -12.45 0.88
C GLU A 77 -2.26 -11.19 1.22
N TYR A 78 -1.85 -10.43 2.24
CA TYR A 78 -2.54 -9.19 2.62
C TYR A 78 -2.36 -8.08 1.58
N SER A 79 -3.26 -7.12 1.60
CA SER A 79 -3.22 -5.95 0.71
C SER A 79 -1.99 -5.07 0.97
N GLU A 80 -1.65 -4.24 -0.02
CA GLU A 80 -0.63 -3.18 0.10
C GLU A 80 -1.01 -2.18 1.20
N HIS A 81 -2.31 -1.91 1.30
CA HIS A 81 -2.87 -1.00 2.28
C HIS A 81 -2.63 -1.49 3.72
N THR A 82 -2.82 -2.78 4.00
CA THR A 82 -2.56 -3.40 5.31
C THR A 82 -1.11 -3.25 5.76
N ALA A 83 -0.14 -3.47 4.87
CA ALA A 83 1.27 -3.26 5.20
C ALA A 83 1.56 -1.80 5.56
N TYR A 84 1.02 -0.86 4.78
CA TYR A 84 1.23 0.57 5.02
C TYR A 84 0.57 1.05 6.32
N LEU A 85 -0.66 0.61 6.61
CA LEU A 85 -1.32 0.89 7.89
C LEU A 85 -0.52 0.36 9.08
N SER A 86 0.03 -0.86 8.97
CA SER A 86 0.91 -1.42 10.00
C SER A 86 2.13 -0.54 10.26
N ALA A 87 2.78 -0.05 9.21
CA ALA A 87 3.90 0.89 9.32
C ALA A 87 3.49 2.21 9.98
N LEU A 88 2.33 2.77 9.61
CA LEU A 88 1.80 3.99 10.23
C LEU A 88 1.51 3.82 11.72
N TYR A 89 0.94 2.68 12.11
CA TYR A 89 0.71 2.38 13.53
C TYR A 89 2.04 2.32 14.29
N LEU A 90 3.04 1.63 13.73
CA LEU A 90 4.36 1.51 14.31
C LEU A 90 5.01 2.90 14.47
N ASP A 91 5.05 3.69 13.41
CA ASP A 91 5.67 5.02 13.41
C ASP A 91 4.99 5.93 14.44
N ARG A 92 3.65 5.98 14.49
CA ARG A 92 2.91 6.76 15.49
C ARG A 92 3.21 6.32 16.92
N PHE A 93 3.31 5.02 17.16
CA PHE A 93 3.66 4.53 18.49
C PHE A 93 5.09 4.94 18.88
N LEU A 94 6.05 4.78 17.98
CA LEU A 94 7.44 5.11 18.24
C LEU A 94 7.65 6.61 18.49
N THR A 95 6.85 7.50 17.90
CA THR A 95 6.90 8.95 18.25
C THR A 95 6.58 9.24 19.71
N ARG A 96 5.79 8.38 20.36
CA ARG A 96 5.34 8.58 21.75
C ARG A 96 6.13 7.75 22.76
N PHE A 97 6.82 6.71 22.30
CA PHE A 97 7.52 5.75 23.16
C PHE A 97 8.97 5.56 22.72
N GLN A 98 9.90 6.06 23.53
CA GLN A 98 11.33 5.80 23.33
C GLN A 98 11.73 4.48 23.96
N ILE A 99 12.34 3.59 23.15
CA ILE A 99 12.81 2.28 23.59
C ILE A 99 14.31 2.35 23.84
N HIS A 100 14.72 2.53 25.11
CA HIS A 100 16.12 2.61 25.53
C HIS A 100 16.68 1.28 26.05
N ASP A 101 16.12 0.15 25.61
CA ASP A 101 16.40 -1.19 26.14
C ASP A 101 17.44 -1.93 25.29
N ALA A 102 18.36 -2.66 25.91
CA ALA A 102 19.27 -3.60 25.24
C ALA A 102 18.54 -4.67 24.40
N LYS A 103 17.25 -4.92 24.66
CA LYS A 103 16.37 -5.83 23.91
C LYS A 103 15.52 -5.14 22.83
N GLN A 104 15.90 -3.95 22.39
CA GLN A 104 15.19 -3.12 21.40
C GLN A 104 14.65 -3.91 20.19
N ARG A 105 15.46 -4.77 19.56
CA ARG A 105 15.05 -5.58 18.40
C ARG A 105 13.88 -6.53 18.70
N VAL A 106 13.90 -7.16 19.88
CA VAL A 106 12.84 -8.08 20.33
C VAL A 106 11.55 -7.31 20.58
N VAL A 107 11.65 -6.15 21.24
CA VAL A 107 10.50 -5.27 21.49
C VAL A 107 9.90 -4.80 20.15
N LEU A 108 10.72 -4.30 19.23
CA LEU A 108 10.26 -3.84 17.92
C LEU A 108 9.62 -4.95 17.09
N ARG A 109 10.11 -6.20 17.20
CA ARG A 109 9.44 -7.33 16.56
C ARG A 109 8.04 -7.56 17.12
N ILE A 110 7.86 -7.51 18.45
CA ILE A 110 6.52 -7.62 19.08
C ILE A 110 5.61 -6.48 18.60
N LEU A 111 6.13 -5.24 18.57
CA LEU A 111 5.39 -4.09 18.10
C LEU A 111 4.97 -4.27 16.63
N SER A 112 5.88 -4.74 15.78
CA SER A 112 5.61 -5.01 14.35
C SER A 112 4.54 -6.09 14.17
N ILE A 113 4.60 -7.17 14.95
CA ILE A 113 3.59 -8.24 14.93
C ILE A 113 2.22 -7.69 15.32
N ALA A 114 2.16 -6.92 16.42
CA ALA A 114 0.92 -6.32 16.89
C ALA A 114 0.34 -5.33 15.87
N CYS A 115 1.18 -4.48 15.27
CA CYS A 115 0.76 -3.54 14.23
C CYS A 115 0.17 -4.26 13.01
N LEU A 116 0.84 -5.31 12.52
CA LEU A 116 0.37 -6.03 11.34
C LEU A 116 -0.91 -6.81 11.63
N SER A 117 -1.00 -7.46 12.79
CA SER A 117 -2.23 -8.16 13.16
C SER A 117 -3.40 -7.21 13.34
N LEU A 118 -3.15 -6.03 13.93
CA LEU A 118 -4.17 -5.02 14.11
C LEU A 118 -4.62 -4.39 12.78
N ALA A 119 -3.68 -4.09 11.88
CA ALA A 119 -3.99 -3.61 10.53
C ALA A 119 -4.81 -4.65 9.74
N ALA A 120 -4.41 -5.93 9.81
CA ALA A 120 -5.14 -7.00 9.15
C ALA A 120 -6.58 -7.13 9.69
N LYS A 121 -6.78 -7.03 11.00
CA LYS A 121 -8.13 -7.05 11.62
C LYS A 121 -9.00 -5.86 11.22
N THR A 122 -8.40 -4.76 10.79
CA THR A 122 -9.14 -3.54 10.41
C THR A 122 -9.45 -3.45 8.93
N GLU A 123 -8.61 -4.06 8.09
CA GLU A 123 -8.62 -3.87 6.63
C GLU A 123 -8.94 -5.15 5.86
N GLU A 124 -8.50 -6.30 6.33
CA GLU A 124 -8.69 -7.57 5.63
C GLU A 124 -10.03 -8.21 6.00
N ILE A 125 -10.58 -9.01 5.07
CA ILE A 125 -11.81 -9.78 5.32
C ILE A 125 -11.58 -10.79 6.44
N GLU A 126 -10.42 -11.46 6.41
CA GLU A 126 -10.02 -12.43 7.43
C GLU A 126 -8.56 -12.24 7.80
N ALA A 127 -8.32 -11.94 9.08
CA ALA A 127 -6.98 -11.88 9.64
C ALA A 127 -6.53 -13.27 10.10
N MET A 128 -5.25 -13.57 9.88
CA MET A 128 -4.63 -14.82 10.29
C MET A 128 -4.66 -14.92 11.82
N PRO A 129 -4.66 -16.15 12.39
CA PRO A 129 -4.51 -16.32 13.82
C PRO A 129 -3.17 -15.76 14.31
N LEU A 130 -3.15 -15.16 15.50
CA LEU A 130 -1.95 -14.52 16.05
C LEU A 130 -0.72 -15.46 16.16
N GLY A 131 -0.96 -16.77 16.30
CA GLY A 131 0.10 -17.77 16.32
C GLY A 131 0.89 -17.90 15.02
N GLU A 132 0.31 -17.52 13.89
CA GLU A 132 0.94 -17.60 12.56
C GLU A 132 1.97 -16.47 12.35
N TYR A 133 1.70 -15.29 12.92
CA TYR A 133 2.63 -14.15 12.86
C TYR A 133 3.97 -14.46 13.53
N VAL A 134 3.90 -15.22 14.62
CA VAL A 134 5.06 -15.58 15.42
C VAL A 134 5.85 -16.73 14.76
N GLY A 135 5.17 -17.63 14.04
CA GLY A 135 5.81 -18.72 13.31
C GLY A 135 6.71 -19.59 14.19
N GLU A 136 7.99 -19.69 13.84
CA GLU A 136 9.00 -20.44 14.59
C GLU A 136 9.51 -19.70 15.85
N GLU A 137 9.25 -18.39 15.96
CA GLU A 137 9.66 -17.55 17.10
C GLU A 137 8.74 -17.73 18.32
N LYS A 138 7.90 -18.77 18.37
CA LYS A 138 6.86 -19.01 19.40
C LYS A 138 7.41 -19.08 20.82
N TYR A 139 8.68 -19.46 20.98
CA TYR A 139 9.35 -19.52 22.27
C TYR A 139 9.82 -18.15 22.78
N LEU A 140 9.94 -17.15 21.89
CA LEU A 140 10.36 -15.80 22.25
C LEU A 140 9.20 -14.93 22.73
N PHE A 141 7.98 -15.24 22.28
CA PHE A 141 6.83 -14.35 22.45
C PHE A 141 5.60 -15.09 22.97
N HIS A 142 5.10 -14.67 24.13
CA HIS A 142 3.80 -15.11 24.60
C HIS A 142 2.68 -14.39 23.85
N LEU A 143 1.73 -15.15 23.28
CA LEU A 143 0.58 -14.58 22.56
C LEU A 143 -0.22 -13.58 23.41
N ASN A 144 -0.34 -13.82 24.71
CA ASN A 144 -1.01 -12.91 25.65
C ASN A 144 -0.27 -11.56 25.77
N SER A 145 1.06 -11.54 25.63
CA SER A 145 1.82 -10.30 25.62
C SER A 145 1.53 -9.49 24.35
N ILE A 146 1.46 -10.16 23.20
CA ILE A 146 1.13 -9.50 21.93
C ILE A 146 -0.29 -8.91 21.98
N LYS A 147 -1.28 -9.64 22.49
CA LYS A 147 -2.65 -9.12 22.68
C LYS A 147 -2.70 -7.87 23.58
N LYS A 148 -1.88 -7.83 24.64
CA LYS A 148 -1.77 -6.63 25.48
C LYS A 148 -1.18 -5.45 24.71
N VAL A 149 -0.17 -5.72 23.87
CA VAL A 149 0.42 -4.69 23.00
C VAL A 149 -0.60 -4.19 21.98
N GLU A 150 -1.43 -5.05 21.38
CA GLU A 150 -2.53 -4.61 20.50
C GLU A 150 -3.49 -3.65 21.20
N LEU A 151 -3.87 -3.93 22.45
CA LEU A 151 -4.70 -3.03 23.25
C LEU A 151 -4.02 -1.68 23.51
N ILE A 152 -2.71 -1.68 23.82
CA ILE A 152 -1.94 -0.45 24.00
C ILE A 152 -1.92 0.37 22.70
N PHE A 153 -1.79 -0.28 21.53
CA PHE A 153 -1.88 0.42 20.24
C PHE A 153 -3.26 1.04 20.04
N LEU A 154 -4.33 0.29 20.32
CA LEU A 154 -5.71 0.79 20.22
C LEU A 154 -5.92 2.01 21.13
N GLU A 155 -5.48 1.96 22.38
CA GLU A 155 -5.55 3.09 23.31
C GLU A 155 -4.71 4.28 22.83
N THR A 156 -3.47 4.02 22.38
CA THR A 156 -2.56 5.05 21.87
C THR A 156 -3.13 5.74 20.63
N LEU A 157 -3.76 4.98 19.73
CA LEU A 157 -4.39 5.49 18.51
C LEU A 157 -5.80 6.04 18.76
N GLU A 158 -6.27 6.06 20.02
CA GLU A 158 -7.63 6.47 20.40
C GLU A 158 -8.72 5.71 19.61
N TRP A 159 -8.44 4.45 19.28
CA TRP A 159 -9.28 3.59 18.44
C TRP A 159 -9.54 4.14 17.02
N ARG A 160 -8.79 5.16 16.60
CA ARG A 160 -8.87 5.77 15.26
C ARG A 160 -8.02 4.98 14.27
N MET A 161 -8.50 3.79 13.93
CA MET A 161 -7.80 2.83 13.08
C MET A 161 -7.87 3.17 11.59
N ARG A 162 -8.87 3.96 11.18
CA ARG A 162 -8.94 4.47 9.80
C ARG A 162 -8.09 5.73 9.68
N ILE A 163 -6.83 5.53 9.30
CA ILE A 163 -5.89 6.60 8.99
C ILE A 163 -5.86 6.79 7.47
N ALA A 164 -5.88 8.03 6.99
CA ALA A 164 -5.70 8.30 5.57
C ALA A 164 -4.32 7.79 5.11
N THR A 165 -4.31 7.04 4.01
CA THR A 165 -3.09 6.48 3.42
C THR A 165 -2.90 7.04 2.01
N PRO A 166 -1.69 6.96 1.42
CA PRO A 166 -1.48 7.41 0.06
C PRO A 166 -2.46 6.74 -0.92
N PHE A 167 -2.79 5.47 -0.70
CA PHE A 167 -3.74 4.69 -1.51
C PHE A 167 -5.12 5.35 -1.63
N THR A 168 -5.57 6.07 -0.58
CA THR A 168 -6.83 6.85 -0.62
C THR A 168 -6.82 7.94 -1.69
N PHE A 169 -5.64 8.50 -1.99
CA PHE A 169 -5.49 9.63 -2.91
C PHE A 169 -4.97 9.25 -4.29
N VAL A 170 -4.42 8.04 -4.47
CA VAL A 170 -3.82 7.61 -5.75
C VAL A 170 -4.82 7.71 -6.89
N THR A 171 -6.03 7.17 -6.73
CA THR A 171 -7.06 7.23 -7.79
C THR A 171 -7.40 8.68 -8.14
N TYR A 172 -7.59 9.55 -7.13
CA TYR A 172 -7.85 10.98 -7.32
C TYR A 172 -6.76 11.68 -8.12
N PHE A 173 -5.49 11.46 -7.76
CA PHE A 173 -4.38 12.09 -8.47
C PHE A 173 -4.14 11.48 -9.85
N ALA A 174 -4.37 10.18 -10.04
CA ALA A 174 -4.30 9.54 -11.36
C ALA A 174 -5.30 10.19 -12.32
N ALA A 175 -6.55 10.36 -11.88
CA ALA A 175 -7.56 11.05 -12.69
C ALA A 175 -7.23 12.52 -12.94
N LYS A 176 -6.60 13.20 -11.97
CA LYS A 176 -6.31 14.64 -12.05
C LYS A 176 -5.08 14.98 -12.89
N PHE A 177 -4.01 14.21 -12.77
CA PHE A 177 -2.74 14.51 -13.44
C PHE A 177 -2.63 13.87 -14.81
N SER A 178 -3.36 12.77 -15.03
CA SER A 178 -3.18 11.88 -16.18
C SER A 178 -4.50 11.66 -16.90
N VAL A 179 -5.19 12.77 -17.23
CA VAL A 179 -6.49 12.78 -17.94
C VAL A 179 -6.45 11.99 -19.26
N GLU A 180 -5.29 11.97 -19.92
CA GLU A 180 -5.07 11.30 -21.21
C GLU A 180 -4.49 9.87 -21.06
N CYS A 181 -4.47 9.30 -19.85
CA CYS A 181 -3.89 7.98 -19.63
C CYS A 181 -4.74 6.88 -20.28
N ARG A 182 -4.13 6.13 -21.20
CA ARG A 182 -4.77 5.01 -21.89
C ARG A 182 -5.06 3.81 -20.99
N ASP A 183 -4.33 3.67 -19.88
CA ASP A 183 -4.52 2.60 -18.90
C ASP A 183 -4.42 3.15 -17.47
N PRO A 184 -5.52 3.72 -16.94
CA PRO A 184 -5.55 4.25 -15.59
C PRO A 184 -5.30 3.18 -14.51
N GLN A 185 -5.66 1.93 -14.77
CA GLN A 185 -5.49 0.83 -13.79
C GLN A 185 -4.03 0.43 -13.65
N ASP A 186 -3.30 0.33 -14.76
CA ASP A 186 -1.85 0.10 -14.72
C ASP A 186 -1.11 1.26 -14.04
N LEU A 187 -1.54 2.50 -14.28
CA LEU A 187 -1.01 3.68 -13.59
C LEU A 187 -1.22 3.60 -12.07
N ILE A 188 -2.44 3.29 -11.63
CA ILE A 188 -2.77 3.14 -10.19
C ILE A 188 -1.93 2.01 -9.57
N ARG A 189 -1.83 0.85 -10.24
CA ARG A 189 -1.02 -0.27 -9.77
C ARG A 189 0.46 0.11 -9.64
N LYS A 190 1.04 0.80 -10.63
CA LYS A 190 2.42 1.28 -10.57
C LYS A 190 2.63 2.29 -9.45
N ALA A 191 1.69 3.24 -9.28
CA ALA A 191 1.76 4.22 -8.21
C ALA A 191 1.69 3.56 -6.83
N ASN A 192 0.78 2.60 -6.63
CA ASN A 192 0.69 1.85 -5.39
C ASN A 192 1.98 1.04 -5.09
N HIS A 193 2.57 0.42 -6.11
CA HIS A 193 3.84 -0.27 -5.97
C HIS A 193 4.98 0.67 -5.54
N LEU A 194 5.02 1.88 -6.10
CA LEU A 194 5.97 2.93 -5.69
C LEU A 194 5.73 3.36 -4.24
N VAL A 195 4.48 3.56 -3.83
CA VAL A 195 4.14 3.87 -2.43
C VAL A 195 4.70 2.80 -1.49
N LEU A 196 4.51 1.52 -1.81
CA LEU A 196 5.05 0.42 -1.02
C LEU A 196 6.58 0.42 -0.97
N SER A 197 7.23 0.64 -2.12
CA SER A 197 8.69 0.63 -2.23
C SER A 197 9.35 1.75 -1.42
N MET A 198 8.64 2.86 -1.22
CA MET A 198 9.10 3.97 -0.39
C MET A 198 8.88 3.79 1.11
N MET A 199 8.20 2.73 1.57
CA MET A 199 7.91 2.56 3.01
C MET A 199 9.17 2.48 3.88
N GLU A 200 10.26 1.94 3.34
CA GLU A 200 11.56 1.86 4.02
C GLU A 200 12.28 3.21 4.11
N ASP A 201 11.94 4.17 3.24
CA ASP A 201 12.56 5.49 3.20
C ASP A 201 11.99 6.39 4.29
N THR A 202 12.83 6.74 5.26
CA THR A 202 12.44 7.53 6.42
C THR A 202 12.09 8.97 6.08
N ASP A 203 12.66 9.54 5.02
CA ASP A 203 12.34 10.88 4.59
C ASP A 203 10.99 10.93 3.90
N VAL A 204 10.65 9.91 3.10
CA VAL A 204 9.29 9.77 2.56
C VAL A 204 8.26 9.55 3.65
N ALA A 205 8.58 8.78 4.70
CA ALA A 205 7.69 8.55 5.83
C ALA A 205 7.32 9.83 6.62
N LYS A 206 8.13 10.89 6.54
CA LYS A 206 7.85 12.20 7.18
C LYS A 206 6.83 13.02 6.41
N HIS A 207 6.63 12.72 5.13
CA HIS A 207 5.72 13.44 4.27
C HIS A 207 4.28 12.94 4.44
N ARG A 208 3.34 13.81 4.06
CA ARG A 208 1.90 13.55 4.15
C ARG A 208 1.47 12.46 3.16
N PRO A 209 0.56 11.55 3.53
CA PRO A 209 -0.07 10.61 2.61
C PRO A 209 -0.47 11.18 1.24
N SER A 210 -1.09 12.36 1.18
CA SER A 210 -1.45 12.98 -0.11
C SER A 210 -0.26 13.41 -0.96
N VAL A 211 0.80 13.94 -0.34
CA VAL A 211 2.05 14.31 -1.01
C VAL A 211 2.73 13.06 -1.59
N VAL A 212 2.80 11.98 -0.81
CA VAL A 212 3.38 10.70 -1.24
C VAL A 212 2.58 10.12 -2.40
N ALA A 213 1.24 10.16 -2.34
CA ALA A 213 0.37 9.68 -3.41
C ALA A 213 0.55 10.46 -4.71
N ALA A 214 0.57 11.79 -4.64
CA ALA A 214 0.78 12.64 -5.82
C ALA A 214 2.14 12.38 -6.47
N ALA A 215 3.20 12.29 -5.66
CA ALA A 215 4.54 11.96 -6.14
C ALA A 215 4.57 10.59 -6.82
N ALA A 216 3.92 9.57 -6.23
CA ALA A 216 3.86 8.23 -6.79
C ALA A 216 3.13 8.17 -8.13
N VAL A 217 2.00 8.87 -8.25
CA VAL A 217 1.25 8.96 -9.52
C VAL A 217 2.08 9.67 -10.58
N LEU A 218 2.68 10.82 -10.25
CA LEU A 218 3.51 11.58 -11.19
C LEU A 218 4.71 10.74 -11.64
N ALA A 219 5.37 10.03 -10.71
CA ALA A 219 6.51 9.18 -11.01
C ALA A 219 6.16 7.94 -11.85
N ALA A 220 4.98 7.35 -11.61
CA ALA A 220 4.46 6.24 -12.40
C ALA A 220 4.01 6.67 -13.80
N HIS A 221 3.51 7.90 -13.94
CA HIS A 221 2.99 8.43 -15.20
C HIS A 221 4.11 8.87 -16.16
N ASP A 222 5.08 9.65 -15.67
CA ASP A 222 6.17 10.16 -16.48
C ASP A 222 7.46 10.20 -15.67
N LYS A 223 8.50 9.54 -16.22
CA LYS A 223 9.80 9.35 -15.58
C LYS A 223 10.72 10.57 -15.66
N HIS A 224 10.42 11.52 -16.55
CA HIS A 224 11.31 12.63 -16.88
C HIS A 224 10.64 13.99 -16.78
N LEU A 225 9.68 14.15 -15.86
CA LEU A 225 9.08 15.45 -15.59
C LEU A 225 10.13 16.42 -15.02
N SER A 226 10.20 17.61 -15.62
CA SER A 226 10.96 18.72 -15.06
C SER A 226 10.28 19.22 -13.78
N ARG A 227 11.05 19.87 -12.92
CA ARG A 227 10.53 20.49 -11.70
C ARG A 227 9.41 21.50 -11.97
N GLU A 228 9.52 22.24 -13.07
CA GLU A 228 8.49 23.20 -13.52
C GLU A 228 7.20 22.49 -13.95
N ALA A 229 7.33 21.37 -14.68
CA ALA A 229 6.17 20.56 -15.10
C ALA A 229 5.44 19.93 -13.89
N LEU A 230 6.20 19.44 -12.90
CA LEU A 230 5.64 18.97 -11.62
C LEU A 230 4.88 20.10 -10.91
N GLY A 231 5.49 21.30 -10.81
CA GLY A 231 4.86 22.48 -10.24
C GLY A 231 3.52 22.81 -10.88
N SER A 232 3.50 22.88 -12.21
CA SER A 232 2.30 23.18 -13.01
C SER A 232 1.18 22.15 -12.81
N LYS A 233 1.50 20.85 -12.76
CA LYS A 233 0.50 19.80 -12.45
C LYS A 233 -0.11 20.00 -11.06
N MET A 234 0.69 20.39 -10.08
CA MET A 234 0.26 20.60 -8.70
C MET A 234 -0.49 21.92 -8.47
N ASP A 235 -0.36 22.92 -9.35
CA ASP A 235 -1.09 24.20 -9.25
C ASP A 235 -2.62 23.99 -9.29
N GLY A 236 -3.08 22.91 -9.91
CA GLY A 236 -4.50 22.55 -9.95
C GLY A 236 -5.05 21.97 -8.64
N ILE A 237 -4.23 21.75 -7.60
CA ILE A 237 -4.68 21.19 -6.32
C ILE A 237 -5.07 22.30 -5.35
N PRO A 238 -6.36 22.38 -4.96
CA PRO A 238 -6.80 23.33 -3.95
C PRO A 238 -6.03 23.15 -2.63
N PHE A 239 -5.79 24.25 -1.91
CA PHE A 239 -5.15 24.27 -0.58
C PHE A 239 -3.65 23.90 -0.52
N TRP A 240 -3.05 23.45 -1.63
CA TRP A 240 -1.62 23.15 -1.68
C TRP A 240 -0.79 24.43 -1.81
N GLY A 241 0.16 24.61 -0.89
CA GLY A 241 1.12 25.70 -0.91
C GLY A 241 2.46 25.29 -1.52
N GLY A 242 3.47 26.14 -1.34
CA GLY A 242 4.84 25.84 -1.78
C GLY A 242 5.45 24.63 -1.06
N VAL A 243 5.14 24.43 0.23
CA VAL A 243 5.72 23.34 1.03
C VAL A 243 5.30 21.96 0.51
N GLU A 244 4.02 21.79 0.18
CA GLU A 244 3.50 20.54 -0.39
C GLU A 244 4.12 20.25 -1.75
N LYS A 245 4.33 21.29 -2.58
CA LYS A 245 4.98 21.16 -3.89
C LYS A 245 6.44 20.72 -3.75
N GLU A 246 7.19 21.37 -2.86
CA GLU A 246 8.58 21.01 -2.58
C GLU A 246 8.71 19.58 -2.07
N SER A 247 7.83 19.19 -1.14
CA SER A 247 7.77 17.84 -0.60
C SER A 247 7.44 16.81 -1.68
N THR A 248 6.51 17.13 -2.58
CA THR A 248 6.13 16.25 -3.70
C THR A 248 7.30 16.06 -4.66
N VAL A 249 8.04 17.13 -4.98
CA VAL A 249 9.24 17.03 -5.83
C VAL A 249 10.32 16.17 -5.16
N SER A 250 10.54 16.33 -3.85
CA SER A 250 11.48 15.50 -3.08
C SER A 250 11.10 14.01 -3.14
N CYS A 251 9.84 13.66 -2.87
CA CYS A 251 9.33 12.29 -2.97
C CYS A 251 9.47 11.74 -4.40
N TYR A 252 9.11 12.53 -5.40
CA TYR A 252 9.19 12.15 -6.82
C TYR A 252 10.63 11.77 -7.21
N SER A 253 11.62 12.60 -6.86
CA SER A 253 13.01 12.32 -7.18
C SER A 253 13.52 11.03 -6.55
N ARG A 254 13.10 10.71 -5.33
CA ARG A 254 13.45 9.44 -4.67
C ARG A 254 12.82 8.23 -5.34
N MET A 255 11.54 8.34 -5.71
CA MET A 255 10.82 7.29 -6.43
C MET A 255 11.44 7.01 -7.80
N GLN A 256 11.89 8.05 -8.52
CA GLN A 256 12.63 7.87 -9.77
C GLN A 256 13.94 7.12 -9.56
N GLY A 257 14.68 7.42 -8.48
CA GLY A 257 15.88 6.69 -8.12
C GLY A 257 15.66 5.18 -7.95
N ILE A 258 14.52 4.77 -7.37
CA ILE A 258 14.14 3.34 -7.27
C ILE A 258 13.84 2.74 -8.64
N LEU A 259 13.13 3.46 -9.50
CA LEU A 259 12.82 2.99 -10.85
C LEU A 259 14.07 2.82 -11.73
N GLU A 260 15.09 3.66 -11.54
CA GLU A 260 16.37 3.61 -12.25
C GLU A 260 17.29 2.47 -11.77
N LEU A 261 17.28 2.18 -10.46
CA LEU A 261 18.11 1.12 -9.87
C LEU A 261 17.64 -0.30 -10.23
N GLY A 262 16.45 -0.44 -10.80
CA GLY A 262 15.77 -1.73 -10.96
C GLY A 262 15.32 -2.23 -9.59
N THR A 263 14.04 -2.53 -9.44
CA THR A 263 13.50 -3.12 -8.21
C THR A 263 14.35 -4.35 -7.81
N PRO A 264 15.01 -4.37 -6.63
CA PRO A 264 15.63 -5.61 -6.15
C PRO A 264 14.53 -6.67 -6.03
N GLU A 265 14.79 -7.87 -6.54
CA GLU A 265 13.88 -9.01 -6.75
C GLU A 265 13.15 -9.55 -5.50
N SER A 266 13.09 -8.81 -4.40
CA SER A 266 12.41 -9.21 -3.16
C SER A 266 10.88 -8.99 -3.15
N VAL A 267 10.28 -8.49 -4.23
CA VAL A 267 8.83 -8.13 -4.27
C VAL A 267 8.08 -8.80 -5.44
N VAL A 268 8.68 -9.79 -6.11
CA VAL A 268 8.00 -10.51 -7.20
C VAL A 268 7.14 -11.62 -6.62
N SER A 269 5.82 -11.42 -6.54
CA SER A 269 4.86 -12.53 -6.50
C SER A 269 4.84 -13.22 -7.86
N HIS A 270 4.97 -14.55 -7.83
CA HIS A 270 4.85 -15.42 -8.99
C HIS A 270 3.41 -15.44 -9.53
N ASN A 271 3.32 -15.40 -10.86
CA ASN A 271 2.10 -15.64 -11.62
C ASN A 271 1.50 -17.02 -11.28
N VAL A 272 0.21 -17.05 -10.95
CA VAL A 272 -0.59 -18.28 -10.95
C VAL A 272 -0.81 -18.68 -12.41
N ALA A 273 0.00 -19.63 -12.89
CA ALA A 273 -0.33 -20.38 -14.10
C ALA A 273 -1.11 -21.63 -13.68
N THR A 274 -2.42 -21.61 -13.90
CA THR A 274 -3.24 -22.82 -13.96
C THR A 274 -2.79 -23.67 -15.14
N ALA A 275 -1.95 -24.67 -14.87
CA ALA A 275 -1.72 -25.77 -15.80
C ALA A 275 -2.73 -26.88 -15.47
N VAL A 276 -3.73 -27.01 -16.33
CA VAL A 276 -4.52 -28.22 -16.48
C VAL A 276 -3.57 -29.27 -17.06
N ASP A 277 -3.18 -30.27 -16.27
CA ASP A 277 -2.42 -31.40 -16.76
C ASP A 277 -3.34 -32.62 -16.85
N ASP A 278 -3.68 -32.96 -18.07
CA ASP A 278 -4.45 -34.11 -18.48
C ASP A 278 -3.43 -35.15 -18.97
N SER A 279 -3.02 -36.07 -18.08
CA SER A 279 -2.19 -37.20 -18.50
C SER A 279 -2.38 -38.42 -17.62
N ALA A 280 -3.13 -39.38 -18.16
CA ALA A 280 -3.21 -40.74 -17.68
C ALA A 280 -1.83 -41.43 -17.74
N SER A 281 -1.39 -42.01 -16.63
CA SER A 281 -0.47 -43.14 -16.68
C SER A 281 -0.69 -44.12 -15.52
N THR A 282 -0.92 -45.36 -15.91
CA THR A 282 -1.03 -46.56 -15.08
C THR A 282 0.27 -46.84 -14.33
N SER A 283 0.20 -47.04 -13.02
CA SER A 283 1.21 -47.84 -12.31
C SER A 283 0.61 -48.71 -11.20
N ARG A 284 0.98 -49.99 -11.27
CA ARG A 284 0.70 -51.07 -10.31
C ARG A 284 1.43 -50.80 -9.00
N GLY A 285 0.73 -50.86 -7.87
CA GLY A 285 1.31 -50.78 -6.53
C GLY A 285 0.50 -51.59 -5.51
N THR A 286 1.20 -52.46 -4.79
CA THR A 286 0.72 -53.63 -4.05
C THR A 286 -0.04 -53.30 -2.75
N LYS A 287 -1.23 -53.88 -2.55
CA LYS A 287 -1.99 -53.85 -1.29
C LYS A 287 -1.18 -54.51 -0.15
N ARG A 288 -0.88 -53.75 0.91
CA ARG A 288 -0.56 -54.32 2.23
C ARG A 288 -1.72 -54.04 3.18
N ARG A 289 -2.25 -55.13 3.72
CA ARG A 289 -3.34 -55.21 4.70
C ARG A 289 -2.71 -55.14 6.09
N LEU A 290 -3.12 -54.19 6.92
CA LEU A 290 -2.80 -54.18 8.34
C LEU A 290 -4.02 -54.75 9.09
N GLN A 291 -3.79 -55.84 9.84
CA GLN A 291 -4.71 -56.39 10.82
C GLN A 291 -4.54 -55.61 12.13
N PHE A 292 -5.65 -55.35 12.81
CA PHE A 292 -5.67 -54.90 14.20
C PHE A 292 -5.75 -56.14 15.10
N ASP A 293 -4.84 -56.23 16.06
CA ASP A 293 -5.00 -56.99 17.32
C ASP A 293 -5.26 -55.98 18.45
#